data_AF-A0A821ZKW6-F1
#
_entry.id   AF-A0A821ZKW6-F1
#
_cell.length_a   1.000
_cell.length_b   1.000
_cell.length_c   1.000
_cell.angle_alpha   90.00
_cell.angle_beta   90.00
_cell.angle_gamma   90.00
#
_symmetry.space_group_name_H-M   'P 1'
#
loop_
_entity.id
_entity.type
_entity.pdbx_description
1 polymer ?
#
loop_
_entity_poly.entity_id
_entity_poly.type
_entity_poly.pdbx_seq_one_letter_code
_entity_poly.pdbx_strand_id
1 'polypeptide(L)'
;MPKITELRGLFKPFTKPLHRQWKWVWQEKGKFNEPKLTLPKALEGREINIIDPLHEPDPNALPDESTPWTSPTRHPMFEYLAPPLAREQHPLFHHDRSVFLFDSKTKLHAGVDQACLLTKAIPFYELPQSIKQKLGQVTLPDQDDLIQSYIRQSIAYDATKEHLPRKKSPLKQRRSFRIEYSIPRSRQMSILLENIIYLCESLGGRYPDLFKRHLYRNIPFCTTYERYGELIHLRRKNEYVLTSHIPLSPIVKRLDKLEISAGNNTNEQITSHDPNGHYLIQANDYQFLDMYPIYPTIDLSLEQLYQDGDEQGWKQRKSNE
;
A
#
# COMPACT_ATOMS: atom_id res chain seq x y z
N MET A 1 -31.51 10.19 -4.82
CA MET A 1 -30.43 10.23 -5.83
C MET A 1 -30.92 9.47 -7.06
N PRO A 2 -31.13 10.12 -8.22
CA PRO A 2 -31.59 9.41 -9.42
C PRO A 2 -30.53 8.38 -9.86
N LYS A 3 -30.98 7.25 -10.40
CA LYS A 3 -30.10 6.19 -10.91
C LYS A 3 -29.22 6.77 -12.02
N ILE A 4 -27.91 6.49 -11.97
CA ILE A 4 -26.89 6.98 -12.93
C ILE A 4 -27.29 6.75 -14.40
N THR A 5 -28.16 5.77 -14.68
CA THR A 5 -28.71 5.48 -16.00
C THR A 5 -29.59 6.59 -16.58
N GLU A 6 -30.30 7.37 -15.76
CA GLU A 6 -31.21 8.44 -16.22
C GLU A 6 -30.46 9.74 -16.56
N LEU A 7 -29.28 9.96 -15.96
CA LEU A 7 -28.42 11.11 -16.25
C LEU A 7 -27.62 10.96 -17.56
N ARG A 8 -27.59 9.76 -18.17
CA ARG A 8 -26.81 9.47 -19.38
C ARG A 8 -27.33 10.16 -20.64
N GLY A 9 -28.58 10.65 -20.66
CA GLY A 9 -29.18 11.31 -21.81
C GLY A 9 -29.12 12.84 -21.82
N LEU A 10 -28.79 13.48 -20.69
CA LEU A 10 -28.96 14.94 -20.52
C LEU A 10 -27.69 15.75 -20.80
N PHE A 11 -26.50 15.14 -20.79
CA PHE A 11 -25.28 15.78 -21.25
C PHE A 11 -25.03 15.44 -22.72
N LYS A 12 -25.34 16.36 -23.64
CA LYS A 12 -24.87 16.27 -25.03
C LYS A 12 -23.35 16.07 -25.00
N PRO A 13 -22.80 14.94 -25.51
CA PRO A 13 -21.36 14.77 -25.55
C PRO A 13 -20.78 15.84 -26.48
N PHE A 14 -19.84 16.60 -25.94
CA PHE A 14 -19.04 17.59 -26.64
C PHE A 14 -18.63 17.13 -28.06
N THR A 15 -19.17 17.83 -29.05
CA THR A 15 -18.71 18.13 -30.42
C THR A 15 -17.34 17.54 -30.86
N LYS A 16 -17.17 16.23 -30.90
CA LYS A 16 -16.04 15.59 -31.59
C LYS A 16 -16.56 14.56 -32.60
N PRO A 17 -16.00 14.52 -33.82
CA PRO A 17 -16.44 13.58 -34.85
C PRO A 17 -16.20 12.13 -34.43
N LEU A 18 -17.09 11.22 -34.85
CA LEU A 18 -17.17 9.80 -34.46
C LEU A 18 -15.83 9.05 -34.55
N HIS A 19 -14.99 9.33 -35.54
CA HIS A 19 -13.67 8.71 -35.69
C HIS A 19 -12.70 9.02 -34.53
N ARG A 20 -12.89 10.12 -33.80
CA ARG A 20 -12.12 10.47 -32.58
C ARG A 20 -12.73 9.92 -31.29
N GLN A 21 -13.96 9.42 -31.36
CA GLN A 21 -14.68 8.80 -30.25
C GLN A 21 -14.60 7.26 -30.31
N TRP A 22 -13.78 6.68 -31.19
CA TRP A 22 -13.67 5.23 -31.38
C TRP A 22 -13.41 4.47 -30.07
N LYS A 23 -12.66 5.05 -29.11
CA LYS A 23 -12.46 4.43 -27.78
C LYS A 23 -13.76 4.29 -26.99
N TRP A 24 -14.63 5.30 -27.05
CA TRP A 24 -15.94 5.29 -26.39
C TRP A 24 -16.88 4.32 -27.10
N VAL A 25 -16.94 4.39 -28.43
CA VAL A 25 -17.72 3.47 -29.26
C VAL A 25 -17.27 2.02 -29.05
N TRP A 26 -15.97 1.76 -28.93
CA TRP A 26 -15.43 0.44 -28.64
C TRP A 26 -15.74 -0.01 -27.21
N GLN A 27 -15.70 0.89 -26.22
CA GLN A 27 -16.11 0.58 -24.85
C GLN A 27 -17.61 0.24 -24.73
N GLU A 28 -18.46 0.93 -25.50
CA GLU A 28 -19.92 0.71 -25.51
C GLU A 28 -20.35 -0.47 -26.38
N LYS A 29 -19.81 -0.57 -27.61
CA LYS A 29 -20.27 -1.49 -28.66
C LYS A 29 -19.23 -2.54 -29.08
N GLY A 30 -17.98 -2.38 -28.67
CA GLY A 30 -16.90 -3.32 -29.00
C GLY A 30 -16.83 -4.53 -28.08
N LYS A 31 -17.62 -4.56 -27.00
CA LYS A 31 -17.85 -5.79 -26.25
C LYS A 31 -18.72 -6.70 -27.12
N PHE A 32 -18.22 -7.91 -27.41
CA PHE A 32 -19.00 -8.94 -28.06
C PHE A 32 -20.16 -9.30 -27.12
N ASN A 33 -21.36 -8.89 -27.50
CA ASN A 33 -22.58 -9.38 -26.87
C ASN A 33 -23.01 -10.58 -27.68
N GLU A 34 -23.04 -11.76 -27.05
CA GLU A 34 -23.61 -12.93 -27.68
C GLU A 34 -25.03 -12.58 -28.18
N PRO A 35 -25.33 -12.78 -29.47
CA PRO A 35 -26.66 -12.50 -29.97
C PRO A 35 -27.64 -13.39 -29.22
N LYS A 36 -28.66 -12.78 -28.60
CA LYS A 36 -29.74 -13.55 -27.99
C LYS A 36 -30.35 -14.45 -29.08
N LEU A 37 -30.42 -15.74 -28.83
CA LEU A 37 -31.06 -16.70 -29.73
C LEU A 37 -32.52 -16.28 -29.90
N THR A 38 -32.86 -15.68 -31.04
CA THR A 38 -34.24 -15.37 -31.39
C THR A 38 -34.82 -16.58 -32.10
N LEU A 39 -35.87 -17.17 -31.52
CA LEU A 39 -36.61 -18.23 -32.18
C LEU A 39 -37.19 -17.70 -33.51
N PRO A 40 -37.10 -18.46 -34.61
CA PRO A 40 -37.81 -18.12 -35.84
C PRO A 40 -39.31 -17.98 -35.58
N LYS A 41 -39.95 -16.93 -36.15
CA LYS A 41 -41.39 -16.65 -35.99
C LYS A 41 -42.31 -17.84 -36.31
N ALA A 42 -41.87 -18.77 -37.14
CA ALA A 42 -42.64 -19.97 -37.50
C ALA A 42 -42.72 -21.02 -36.36
N LEU A 43 -41.85 -20.91 -35.37
CA LEU A 43 -41.79 -21.77 -34.18
C LEU A 43 -42.39 -21.10 -32.94
N GLU A 44 -42.58 -19.77 -32.97
CA GLU A 44 -43.34 -19.04 -31.94
C GLU A 44 -44.80 -19.54 -31.91
N GLY A 45 -45.18 -20.27 -30.84
CA GLY A 45 -46.53 -20.79 -30.64
C GLY A 45 -46.73 -22.27 -30.97
N ARG A 46 -45.70 -22.98 -31.44
CA ARG A 46 -45.67 -24.45 -31.45
C ARG A 46 -44.84 -24.91 -30.26
N GLU A 47 -45.41 -25.73 -29.37
CA GLU A 47 -44.72 -26.32 -28.20
C GLU A 47 -43.71 -27.39 -28.63
N ILE A 48 -42.73 -27.01 -29.45
CA ILE A 48 -41.67 -27.90 -29.91
C ILE A 48 -40.46 -27.67 -29.02
N ASN A 49 -40.16 -28.64 -28.17
CA ASN A 49 -38.96 -28.64 -27.33
C ASN A 49 -37.74 -28.83 -28.23
N ILE A 50 -36.87 -27.82 -28.31
CA ILE A 50 -35.58 -27.94 -28.99
C ILE A 50 -34.64 -28.68 -28.04
N ILE A 51 -34.27 -29.91 -28.39
CA ILE A 51 -33.39 -30.78 -27.58
C ILE A 51 -32.01 -30.79 -28.24
N ASP A 52 -30.95 -30.60 -27.44
CA ASP A 52 -29.58 -30.80 -27.88
C ASP A 52 -29.32 -32.30 -28.11
N PRO A 53 -28.96 -32.77 -29.33
CA PRO A 53 -28.74 -34.18 -29.62
C PRO A 53 -27.58 -34.82 -28.84
N LEU A 54 -26.75 -34.05 -28.14
CA LEU A 54 -25.65 -34.54 -27.31
C LEU A 54 -26.05 -34.82 -25.85
N HIS A 55 -27.24 -34.40 -25.41
CA HIS A 55 -27.79 -34.73 -24.09
C HIS A 55 -28.82 -35.86 -24.24
N GLU A 56 -28.49 -37.06 -23.74
CA GLU A 56 -29.49 -38.10 -23.51
C GLU A 56 -30.46 -37.57 -22.42
N PRO A 57 -31.76 -37.40 -22.73
CA PRO A 57 -32.68 -36.84 -21.76
C PRO A 57 -33.03 -37.92 -20.73
N ASP A 58 -32.80 -37.65 -19.46
CA ASP A 58 -33.68 -38.19 -18.44
C ASP A 58 -35.10 -37.68 -18.78
N PRO A 59 -36.09 -38.57 -19.02
CA PRO A 59 -37.41 -38.16 -19.53
C PRO A 59 -38.20 -37.26 -18.55
N ASN A 60 -37.70 -37.08 -17.32
CA ASN A 60 -38.34 -36.28 -16.27
C ASN A 60 -37.55 -35.01 -15.91
N ALA A 61 -36.38 -34.75 -16.49
CA ALA A 61 -35.58 -33.57 -16.18
C ALA A 61 -35.61 -32.60 -17.36
N LEU A 62 -36.29 -31.46 -17.20
CA LEU A 62 -36.15 -30.34 -18.11
C LEU A 62 -34.67 -29.88 -18.09
N PRO A 63 -34.04 -29.61 -19.24
CA PRO A 63 -32.74 -28.95 -19.24
C PRO A 63 -32.96 -27.54 -18.69
N ASP A 64 -32.59 -27.31 -17.43
CA ASP A 64 -32.55 -25.98 -16.84
C ASP A 64 -31.46 -25.17 -17.56
N GLU A 65 -31.78 -24.58 -18.72
CA GLU A 65 -30.97 -23.57 -19.41
C GLU A 65 -30.56 -22.42 -18.47
N SER A 66 -31.24 -22.28 -17.33
CA SER A 66 -30.99 -21.27 -16.31
C SER A 66 -29.86 -21.60 -15.33
N THR A 67 -29.40 -22.85 -15.23
CA THR A 67 -28.31 -23.17 -14.29
C THR A 67 -26.96 -23.14 -15.00
N PRO A 68 -26.07 -22.18 -14.67
CA PRO A 68 -24.71 -22.22 -15.20
C PRO A 68 -24.05 -23.52 -14.75
N TRP A 69 -23.39 -24.21 -15.68
CA TRP A 69 -22.67 -25.44 -15.35
C TRP A 69 -21.68 -25.19 -14.21
N THR A 70 -21.81 -25.97 -13.14
CA THR A 70 -20.87 -25.99 -12.01
C THR A 70 -20.18 -27.33 -11.95
N SER A 71 -18.86 -27.34 -11.78
CA SER A 71 -18.12 -28.60 -11.65
C SER A 71 -18.62 -29.38 -10.42
N PRO A 72 -18.96 -30.67 -10.55
CA PRO A 72 -19.45 -31.48 -9.42
C PRO A 72 -18.44 -31.55 -8.27
N THR A 73 -17.15 -31.53 -8.60
CA THR A 73 -16.03 -31.59 -7.66
C THR A 73 -15.18 -30.34 -7.75
N ARG A 74 -14.82 -29.74 -6.62
CA ARG A 74 -13.81 -28.68 -6.58
C ARG A 74 -12.42 -29.30 -6.75
N HIS A 75 -11.74 -28.95 -7.84
CA HIS A 75 -10.36 -29.36 -8.09
C HIS A 75 -9.47 -28.11 -8.02
N PRO A 76 -8.30 -28.13 -7.33
CA PRO A 76 -7.47 -26.94 -7.14
C PRO A 76 -7.00 -26.32 -8.45
N MET A 77 -6.80 -27.14 -9.49
CA MET A 77 -6.44 -26.66 -10.83
C MET A 77 -7.57 -25.91 -11.55
N PHE A 78 -8.83 -26.08 -11.15
CA PHE A 78 -9.99 -25.44 -11.78
C PHE A 78 -10.73 -24.47 -10.84
N GLU A 79 -10.18 -24.21 -9.66
CA GLU A 79 -10.79 -23.34 -8.67
C GLU A 79 -10.94 -21.89 -9.17
N TYR A 80 -10.05 -21.43 -10.06
CA TYR A 80 -10.17 -20.12 -10.71
C TYR A 80 -11.32 -20.03 -11.73
N LEU A 81 -11.87 -21.16 -12.19
CA LEU A 81 -13.04 -21.21 -13.08
C LEU A 81 -14.35 -21.17 -12.30
N ALA A 82 -14.33 -21.52 -11.01
CA ALA A 82 -15.49 -21.38 -10.17
C ALA A 82 -15.85 -19.89 -10.08
N PRO A 83 -17.14 -19.52 -10.18
CA PRO A 83 -17.54 -18.13 -10.00
C PRO A 83 -17.05 -17.69 -8.61
N PRO A 84 -16.35 -16.54 -8.51
CA PRO A 84 -15.94 -16.04 -7.20
C PRO A 84 -17.20 -15.87 -6.36
N LEU A 85 -17.13 -16.25 -5.08
CA LEU A 85 -18.21 -15.99 -4.13
C LEU A 85 -18.58 -14.50 -4.23
N ALA A 86 -19.89 -14.21 -4.22
CA ALA A 86 -20.33 -12.82 -4.13
C ALA A 86 -19.65 -12.18 -2.91
N ARG A 87 -19.24 -10.92 -3.02
CA ARG A 87 -18.47 -10.23 -1.97
C ARG A 87 -19.12 -10.36 -0.59
N GLU A 88 -20.44 -10.29 -0.55
CA GLU A 88 -21.29 -10.40 0.64
C GLU A 88 -21.33 -11.81 1.26
N GLN A 89 -21.06 -12.85 0.48
CA GLN A 89 -21.05 -14.25 0.93
C GLN A 89 -19.68 -14.67 1.49
N HIS A 90 -18.68 -13.80 1.41
CA HIS A 90 -17.34 -14.12 1.89
C HIS A 90 -17.30 -14.07 3.43
N PRO A 91 -16.66 -15.04 4.11
CA PRO A 91 -16.67 -15.11 5.58
C PRO A 91 -16.02 -13.90 6.27
N LEU A 92 -15.06 -13.26 5.59
CA LEU A 92 -14.37 -12.04 6.07
C LEU A 92 -15.06 -10.74 5.61
N PHE A 93 -16.31 -10.81 5.16
CA PHE A 93 -17.06 -9.63 4.74
C PHE A 93 -17.73 -8.95 5.92
N HIS A 94 -17.47 -7.66 6.08
CA HIS A 94 -18.11 -6.82 7.06
C HIS A 94 -19.15 -5.93 6.38
N HIS A 95 -20.43 -6.15 6.70
CA HIS A 95 -21.55 -5.39 6.13
C HIS A 95 -21.57 -3.93 6.60
N ASP A 96 -21.30 -3.71 7.89
CA ASP A 96 -21.55 -2.42 8.53
C ASP A 96 -20.32 -1.50 8.54
N ARG A 97 -19.11 -2.08 8.45
CA ARG A 97 -17.85 -1.35 8.61
C ARG A 97 -16.94 -1.58 7.43
N SER A 98 -16.50 -0.49 6.84
CA SER A 98 -15.44 -0.46 5.84
C SER A 98 -14.15 0.04 6.46
N VAL A 99 -13.03 -0.46 5.94
CA VAL A 99 -11.69 -0.17 6.44
C VAL A 99 -10.88 0.49 5.34
N PHE A 100 -10.12 1.51 5.73
CA PHE A 100 -9.13 2.15 4.88
C PHE A 100 -7.80 1.41 4.98
N LEU A 101 -7.42 0.74 3.90
CA LEU A 101 -6.17 -0.01 3.81
C LEU A 101 -5.02 0.93 3.40
N PHE A 102 -3.97 0.91 4.22
CA PHE A 102 -2.68 1.50 3.92
C PHE A 102 -1.68 0.37 3.59
N ASP A 103 -1.30 0.30 2.32
CA ASP A 103 -0.34 -0.66 1.77
C ASP A 103 0.91 0.06 1.22
N SER A 104 1.96 -0.70 0.92
CA SER A 104 3.22 -0.26 0.28
C SER A 104 3.02 0.48 -1.06
N LYS A 105 1.87 0.30 -1.70
CA LYS A 105 1.50 0.98 -2.96
C LYS A 105 0.83 2.34 -2.73
N THR A 106 0.28 2.56 -1.54
CA THR A 106 -0.41 3.81 -1.21
C THR A 106 0.59 4.94 -1.16
N LYS A 107 0.20 6.10 -1.71
CA LYS A 107 1.00 7.32 -1.73
C LYS A 107 0.13 8.42 -1.18
N LEU A 108 0.50 8.94 -0.02
CA LEU A 108 -0.26 9.99 0.66
C LEU A 108 -0.18 11.31 -0.12
N HIS A 109 -1.33 11.94 -0.36
CA HIS A 109 -1.45 13.22 -1.04
C HIS A 109 -0.64 14.34 -0.39
N ALA A 110 -0.87 14.57 0.91
CA ALA A 110 -0.19 15.63 1.67
C ALA A 110 1.04 15.11 2.44
N GLY A 111 1.47 13.88 2.17
CA GLY A 111 2.71 13.32 2.70
C GLY A 111 2.75 13.25 4.23
N VAL A 112 3.66 14.01 4.84
CA VAL A 112 3.95 13.96 6.28
C VAL A 112 2.78 14.48 7.11
N ASP A 113 2.14 15.58 6.69
CA ASP A 113 1.05 16.18 7.45
C ASP A 113 -0.16 15.25 7.53
N GLN A 114 -0.46 14.56 6.42
CA GLN A 114 -1.48 13.50 6.38
C GLN A 114 -1.12 12.33 7.29
N ALA A 115 0.14 11.87 7.25
CA ALA A 115 0.60 10.78 8.12
C ALA A 115 0.51 11.15 9.61
N CYS A 116 0.90 12.36 9.97
CA CYS A 116 0.81 12.91 11.32
C CYS A 116 -0.64 12.96 11.83
N LEU A 117 -1.57 13.39 10.98
CA LEU A 117 -2.98 13.49 11.32
C LEU A 117 -3.64 12.11 11.50
N LEU A 118 -3.29 11.13 10.64
CA LEU A 118 -3.74 9.73 10.75
C LEU A 118 -3.21 9.06 12.02
N THR A 119 -1.92 9.21 12.30
CA THR A 119 -1.24 8.55 13.44
C THR A 119 -1.34 9.31 14.77
N LYS A 120 -1.93 10.51 14.77
CA LYS A 120 -1.93 11.43 15.92
C LYS A 120 -0.49 11.67 16.44
N ALA A 121 0.45 11.87 15.51
CA ALA A 121 1.86 12.09 15.82
C ALA A 121 2.31 13.50 15.42
N ILE A 122 3.19 14.09 16.21
CA ILE A 122 3.77 15.42 15.93
C ILE A 122 5.09 15.21 15.17
N PRO A 123 5.30 15.89 14.03
CA PRO A 123 6.55 15.80 13.31
C PRO A 123 7.65 16.58 14.04
N PHE A 124 8.84 16.00 14.14
CA PHE A 124 10.04 16.68 14.63
C PHE A 124 11.15 16.51 13.59
N TYR A 125 11.68 17.63 13.08
CA TYR A 125 12.60 17.63 11.94
C TYR A 125 14.06 17.38 12.34
N GLU A 126 14.39 17.52 13.62
CA GLU A 126 15.75 17.33 14.10
C GLU A 126 15.94 15.96 14.77
N LEU A 127 17.19 15.52 14.91
CA LEU A 127 17.48 14.37 15.74
C LEU A 127 17.38 14.75 17.23
N PRO A 128 16.85 13.87 18.10
CA PRO A 128 16.90 14.07 19.54
C PRO A 128 18.32 14.34 20.05
N GLN A 129 18.46 15.24 21.03
CA GLN A 129 19.76 15.61 21.58
C GLN A 129 20.55 14.40 22.13
N SER A 130 19.84 13.43 22.72
CA SER A 130 20.43 12.18 23.23
C SER A 130 21.11 11.34 22.13
N ILE A 131 20.66 11.46 20.88
CA ILE A 131 21.27 10.82 19.72
C ILE A 131 22.37 11.71 19.15
N LYS A 132 22.14 13.03 19.04
CA LYS A 132 23.18 13.99 18.59
C LYS A 132 24.45 13.92 19.42
N GLN A 133 24.34 13.79 20.75
CA GLN A 133 25.49 13.65 21.66
C GLN A 133 26.32 12.39 21.38
N LYS A 134 25.70 11.32 20.89
CA LYS A 134 26.38 10.06 20.54
C LYS A 134 27.06 10.12 19.17
N LEU A 135 26.73 11.11 18.34
CA LEU A 135 27.33 11.29 17.03
C LEU A 135 28.83 11.59 17.19
N GLY A 136 29.68 10.85 16.47
CA GLY A 136 31.14 11.04 16.51
C GLY A 136 31.87 10.45 17.72
N GLN A 137 31.15 9.89 18.72
CA GLN A 137 31.80 9.20 19.85
C GLN A 137 32.47 7.89 19.43
N VAL A 138 31.94 7.26 18.39
CA VAL A 138 32.40 5.96 17.90
C VAL A 138 32.86 6.12 16.47
N THR A 139 34.16 6.01 16.26
CA THR A 139 34.77 5.95 14.94
C THR A 139 35.25 4.52 14.67
N LEU A 140 34.94 4.02 13.48
CA LEU A 140 35.53 2.79 12.94
C LEU A 140 36.86 3.15 12.26
N PRO A 141 37.86 2.24 12.28
CA PRO A 141 39.03 2.41 11.43
C PRO A 141 38.58 2.43 9.96
N ASP A 142 39.12 3.37 9.18
CA ASP A 142 38.87 3.52 7.74
C ASP A 142 37.38 3.54 7.35
N GLN A 143 36.55 4.14 8.20
CA GLN A 143 35.09 4.17 8.04
C GLN A 143 34.66 4.68 6.66
N ASP A 144 35.27 5.77 6.19
CA ASP A 144 34.91 6.40 4.92
C ASP A 144 35.28 5.50 3.73
N ASP A 145 36.43 4.83 3.79
CA ASP A 145 36.88 3.92 2.73
C ASP A 145 36.01 2.66 2.67
N LEU A 146 35.59 2.14 3.83
CA LEU A 146 34.64 1.02 3.90
C LEU A 146 33.28 1.40 3.32
N ILE A 147 32.73 2.56 3.70
CA ILE A 147 31.45 3.05 3.18
C ILE A 147 31.54 3.25 1.66
N GLN A 148 32.61 3.88 1.15
CA GLN A 148 32.83 4.04 -0.28
C GLN A 148 32.92 2.69 -0.99
N SER A 149 33.59 1.72 -0.39
CA SER A 149 33.72 0.37 -0.94
C SER A 149 32.36 -0.34 -1.02
N TYR A 150 31.51 -0.21 -0.01
CA TYR A 150 30.15 -0.76 -0.04
C TYR A 150 29.23 -0.06 -1.05
N ILE A 151 29.36 1.26 -1.20
CA ILE A 151 28.65 2.01 -2.25
C ILE A 151 29.08 1.48 -3.64
N ARG A 152 30.39 1.35 -3.88
CA ARG A 152 30.92 0.78 -5.13
C ARG A 152 30.45 -0.65 -5.36
N GLN A 153 30.40 -1.48 -4.31
CA GLN A 153 29.90 -2.84 -4.39
C GLN A 153 28.43 -2.88 -4.83
N SER A 154 27.58 -2.03 -4.23
CA SER A 154 26.15 -1.98 -4.54
C SER A 154 25.83 -1.44 -5.94
N ILE A 155 26.65 -0.52 -6.47
CA ILE A 155 26.38 0.18 -7.73
C ILE A 155 27.14 -0.41 -8.92
N ALA A 156 28.36 -0.90 -8.72
CA ALA A 156 29.28 -1.21 -9.82
C ALA A 156 29.76 -2.66 -9.84
N TYR A 157 30.01 -3.28 -8.68
CA TYR A 157 30.65 -4.60 -8.64
C TYR A 157 29.67 -5.79 -8.63
N ASP A 158 28.37 -5.54 -8.44
CA ASP A 158 27.37 -6.59 -8.59
C ASP A 158 27.21 -6.98 -10.07
N ALA A 159 27.27 -8.29 -10.35
CA ALA A 159 27.29 -8.81 -11.70
C ALA A 159 25.90 -8.79 -12.38
N THR A 160 24.83 -8.53 -11.62
CA THR A 160 23.46 -8.55 -12.18
C THR A 160 23.24 -7.39 -13.14
N LYS A 161 22.69 -7.69 -14.31
CA LYS A 161 22.35 -6.69 -15.32
C LYS A 161 20.95 -6.96 -15.82
N GLU A 162 20.01 -6.15 -15.36
CA GLU A 162 18.61 -6.19 -15.75
C GLU A 162 18.26 -4.97 -16.59
N HIS A 163 17.16 -5.08 -17.34
CA HIS A 163 16.58 -3.94 -18.05
C HIS A 163 16.00 -2.95 -17.04
N LEU A 164 16.61 -1.77 -16.95
CA LEU A 164 16.07 -0.70 -16.10
C LEU A 164 14.78 -0.10 -16.69
N PRO A 165 13.89 0.43 -15.83
CA PRO A 165 12.76 1.21 -16.31
C PRO A 165 13.25 2.40 -17.15
N ARG A 166 12.56 2.67 -18.26
CA ARG A 166 12.91 3.80 -19.14
C ARG A 166 12.90 5.10 -18.34
N LYS A 167 14.03 5.81 -18.32
CA LYS A 167 14.14 7.14 -17.73
C LYS A 167 13.12 8.07 -18.38
N LYS A 168 12.38 8.80 -17.57
CA LYS A 168 11.48 9.88 -18.01
C LYS A 168 12.00 11.18 -17.41
N SER A 169 12.31 12.16 -18.25
CA SER A 169 12.68 13.50 -17.80
C SER A 169 11.43 14.39 -17.84
N PRO A 170 11.12 15.15 -16.77
CA PRO A 170 9.99 16.09 -16.77
C PRO A 170 10.08 17.12 -17.89
N LEU A 171 11.30 17.59 -18.19
CA LEU A 171 11.57 18.58 -19.24
C LEU A 171 11.44 18.00 -20.66
N LYS A 172 11.55 16.67 -20.82
CA LYS A 172 11.57 16.00 -22.13
C LYS A 172 10.67 14.76 -22.16
N GLN A 173 9.40 14.92 -21.79
CA GLN A 173 8.44 13.81 -21.71
C GLN A 173 8.23 13.06 -23.04
N ARG A 174 8.34 13.77 -24.18
CA ARG A 174 8.15 13.18 -25.52
C ARG A 174 9.38 12.41 -26.03
N ARG A 175 10.54 12.55 -25.41
CA ARG A 175 11.76 11.87 -25.84
C ARG A 175 11.83 10.49 -25.17
N SER A 176 11.81 9.43 -25.97
CA SER A 176 12.10 8.08 -25.46
C SER A 176 13.61 7.94 -25.27
N PHE A 177 14.05 7.78 -24.03
CA PHE A 177 15.43 7.41 -23.72
C PHE A 177 15.67 5.93 -24.05
N ARG A 178 16.92 5.57 -24.40
CA ARG A 178 17.30 4.16 -24.59
C ARG A 178 17.19 3.44 -23.24
N ILE A 179 16.83 2.16 -23.28
CA ILE A 179 16.81 1.32 -22.08
C ILE A 179 18.26 1.07 -21.68
N GLU A 180 18.58 1.35 -20.43
CA GLU A 180 19.88 1.07 -19.85
C GLU A 180 19.85 -0.30 -19.15
N TYR A 181 20.97 -1.01 -19.19
CA TYR A 181 21.16 -2.24 -18.44
C TYR A 181 22.02 -1.92 -17.22
N SER A 182 21.50 -2.24 -16.04
CA SER A 182 22.21 -2.03 -14.78
C SER A 182 21.63 -2.92 -13.70
N ILE A 183 22.21 -2.84 -12.52
CA ILE A 183 21.68 -3.50 -11.32
C ILE A 183 20.35 -2.81 -10.96
N PRO A 184 19.26 -3.55 -10.72
CA PRO A 184 17.98 -2.97 -10.35
C PRO A 184 18.10 -2.23 -9.00
N ARG A 185 17.42 -1.08 -8.87
CA ARG A 185 17.52 -0.21 -7.68
C ARG A 185 17.17 -0.91 -6.37
N SER A 186 16.22 -1.84 -6.39
CA SER A 186 15.86 -2.66 -5.22
C SER A 186 17.05 -3.46 -4.71
N ARG A 187 17.80 -4.10 -5.63
CA ARG A 187 19.00 -4.88 -5.30
C ARG A 187 20.17 -4.02 -4.88
N GLN A 188 20.40 -2.88 -5.55
CA GLN A 188 21.41 -1.91 -5.11
C GLN A 188 21.16 -1.50 -3.65
N MET A 189 19.90 -1.15 -3.33
CA MET A 189 19.51 -0.75 -1.98
C MET A 189 19.64 -1.90 -0.97
N SER A 190 19.23 -3.12 -1.32
CA SER A 190 19.35 -4.27 -0.41
C SER A 190 20.81 -4.58 -0.06
N ILE A 191 21.71 -4.60 -1.05
CA ILE A 191 23.14 -4.83 -0.84
C ILE A 191 23.73 -3.71 0.02
N LEU A 192 23.41 -2.44 -0.29
CA LEU A 192 23.91 -1.30 0.46
C LEU A 192 23.45 -1.33 1.93
N LEU A 193 22.15 -1.56 2.17
CA LEU A 193 21.59 -1.60 3.53
C LEU A 193 22.18 -2.75 4.34
N GLU A 194 22.30 -3.95 3.75
CA GLU A 194 22.92 -5.10 4.43
C GLU A 194 24.36 -4.80 4.82
N ASN A 195 25.16 -4.25 3.90
CA ASN A 195 26.54 -3.90 4.16
C ASN A 195 26.68 -2.82 5.26
N ILE A 196 25.82 -1.80 5.26
CA ILE A 196 25.82 -0.76 6.30
C ILE A 196 25.44 -1.38 7.66
N ILE A 197 24.45 -2.27 7.71
CA ILE A 197 24.09 -2.98 8.94
C ILE A 197 25.25 -3.84 9.43
N TYR A 198 25.92 -4.59 8.55
CA TYR A 198 27.09 -5.38 8.90
C TYR A 198 28.25 -4.53 9.43
N LEU A 199 28.47 -3.34 8.84
CA LEU A 199 29.45 -2.39 9.35
C LEU A 199 29.06 -1.90 10.76
N CYS A 200 27.78 -1.63 11.02
CA CYS A 200 27.31 -1.32 12.36
C CYS A 200 27.47 -2.51 13.35
N GLU A 201 27.28 -3.75 12.89
CA GLU A 201 27.47 -4.97 13.72
C GLU A 201 28.95 -5.25 14.02
N SER A 202 29.87 -4.82 13.16
CA SER A 202 31.32 -4.93 13.38
C SER A 202 31.80 -4.20 14.65
N LEU A 203 31.01 -3.23 15.13
CA LEU A 203 31.22 -2.56 16.41
C LEU A 203 30.95 -3.46 17.63
N GLY A 204 30.49 -4.69 17.43
CA GLY A 204 30.18 -5.64 18.51
C GLY A 204 31.33 -5.89 19.49
N GLY A 205 32.58 -5.76 19.04
CA GLY A 205 33.75 -5.86 19.91
C GLY A 205 33.82 -4.76 20.99
N ARG A 206 33.33 -3.55 20.69
CA ARG A 206 33.23 -2.45 21.66
C ARG A 206 31.91 -2.47 22.44
N TYR A 207 30.84 -2.95 21.80
CA TYR A 207 29.49 -2.97 22.36
C TYR A 207 28.90 -4.39 22.29
N PRO A 208 29.11 -5.24 23.32
CA PRO A 208 28.66 -6.63 23.28
C PRO A 208 27.13 -6.78 23.22
N ASP A 209 26.37 -5.75 23.62
CA ASP A 209 24.91 -5.74 23.52
C ASP A 209 24.40 -5.74 22.07
N LEU A 210 25.24 -5.42 21.09
CA LEU A 210 24.87 -5.52 19.67
C LEU A 210 24.61 -6.97 19.25
N PHE A 211 25.32 -7.94 19.82
CA PHE A 211 25.13 -9.36 19.51
C PHE A 211 23.79 -9.93 20.01
N LYS A 212 23.09 -9.22 20.89
CA LYS A 212 21.76 -9.60 21.41
C LYS A 212 20.61 -9.14 20.49
N ARG A 213 20.93 -8.59 19.32
CA ARG A 213 19.95 -8.12 18.34
C ARG A 213 19.86 -9.10 17.18
N HIS A 214 18.68 -9.20 16.59
CA HIS A 214 18.44 -10.06 15.45
C HIS A 214 17.84 -9.26 14.30
N LEU A 215 18.47 -9.40 13.12
CA LEU A 215 17.99 -8.84 11.86
C LEU A 215 17.16 -9.90 11.14
N TYR A 216 15.92 -9.55 10.86
CA TYR A 216 14.99 -10.41 10.13
C TYR A 216 14.54 -9.77 8.83
N ARG A 217 14.21 -10.60 7.84
CA ARG A 217 13.82 -10.15 6.51
C ARG A 217 12.38 -10.51 6.18
N ASN A 218 11.72 -9.68 5.38
CA ASN A 218 10.44 -9.99 4.75
C ASN A 218 9.29 -10.31 5.71
N ILE A 219 9.22 -9.63 6.85
CA ILE A 219 8.20 -9.87 7.87
C ILE A 219 6.92 -9.10 7.56
N PRO A 220 5.75 -9.76 7.49
CA PRO A 220 4.48 -9.07 7.43
C PRO A 220 4.16 -8.41 8.77
N PHE A 221 3.63 -7.19 8.70
CA PHE A 221 3.14 -6.42 9.82
C PHE A 221 1.74 -5.92 9.47
N CYS A 222 0.76 -6.27 10.30
CA CYS A 222 -0.62 -5.87 10.15
C CYS A 222 -1.12 -5.28 11.46
N THR A 223 -1.78 -4.13 11.42
CA THR A 223 -2.48 -3.60 12.59
C THR A 223 -3.68 -2.77 12.18
N THR A 224 -4.72 -2.79 13.01
CA THR A 224 -5.95 -2.02 12.84
C THR A 224 -6.10 -1.00 13.94
N TYR A 225 -6.37 0.26 13.60
CA TYR A 225 -6.70 1.28 14.59
C TYR A 225 -7.78 2.23 14.06
N GLU A 226 -8.48 2.90 14.99
CA GLU A 226 -9.56 3.82 14.67
C GLU A 226 -9.10 5.28 14.78
N ARG A 227 -9.45 6.11 13.80
CA ARG A 227 -9.17 7.54 13.80
C ARG A 227 -10.32 8.30 13.14
N TYR A 228 -10.82 9.35 13.79
CA TYR A 228 -11.97 10.15 13.32
C TYR A 228 -13.24 9.32 13.02
N GLY A 229 -13.44 8.19 13.72
CA GLY A 229 -14.57 7.28 13.48
C GLY A 229 -14.38 6.35 12.27
N GLU A 230 -13.22 6.40 11.62
CA GLU A 230 -12.85 5.56 10.49
C GLU A 230 -11.82 4.52 10.92
N LEU A 231 -12.00 3.28 10.48
CA LEU A 231 -11.03 2.20 10.74
C LEU A 231 -9.94 2.22 9.68
N ILE A 232 -8.69 2.25 10.13
CA ILE A 232 -7.50 2.21 9.28
C ILE A 232 -6.77 0.91 9.53
N HIS A 233 -6.51 0.16 8.46
CA HIS A 233 -5.70 -1.05 8.51
C HIS A 233 -4.36 -0.81 7.84
N LEU A 234 -3.31 -0.84 8.65
CA LEU A 234 -1.93 -0.82 8.18
C LEU A 234 -1.54 -2.24 7.81
N ARG A 235 -1.28 -2.50 6.53
CA ARG A 235 -0.77 -3.77 6.04
C ARG A 235 0.52 -3.53 5.30
N ARG A 236 1.64 -4.01 5.84
CA ARG A 236 2.94 -3.81 5.21
C ARG A 236 3.83 -5.02 5.36
N LYS A 237 4.61 -5.29 4.33
CA LYS A 237 5.74 -6.22 4.43
C LYS A 237 7.01 -5.42 4.69
N ASN A 238 7.59 -5.59 5.86
CA ASN A 238 8.84 -4.95 6.23
C ASN A 238 10.01 -5.73 5.61
N GLU A 239 10.87 -5.04 4.87
CA GLU A 239 12.03 -5.66 4.21
C GLU A 239 13.07 -6.11 5.25
N TYR A 240 13.36 -5.26 6.24
CA TYR A 240 14.26 -5.52 7.34
C TYR A 240 13.62 -5.10 8.65
N VAL A 241 13.69 -5.95 9.68
CA VAL A 241 13.26 -5.65 11.05
C VAL A 241 14.41 -6.02 11.98
N LEU A 242 14.99 -5.01 12.64
CA LEU A 242 15.97 -5.21 13.69
C LEU A 242 15.24 -5.30 15.04
N THR A 243 15.39 -6.43 15.71
CA THR A 243 14.76 -6.69 17.01
C THR A 243 15.81 -6.78 18.10
N SER A 244 15.42 -6.46 19.33
CA SER A 244 16.24 -6.58 20.54
C SER A 244 15.43 -7.20 21.66
N HIS A 245 16.09 -7.93 22.56
CA HIS A 245 15.44 -8.46 23.77
C HIS A 245 15.02 -7.37 24.76
N ILE A 246 15.73 -6.23 24.75
CA ILE A 246 15.47 -5.10 25.65
C ILE A 246 14.78 -4.00 24.84
N PRO A 247 13.66 -3.43 25.32
CA PRO A 247 13.02 -2.30 24.67
C PRO A 247 13.91 -1.06 24.70
N LEU A 248 13.78 -0.20 23.70
CA LEU A 248 14.51 1.07 23.68
C LEU A 248 14.09 1.96 24.85
N SER A 249 15.04 2.70 25.41
CA SER A 249 14.72 3.70 26.42
C SER A 249 13.87 4.82 25.80
N PRO A 250 12.87 5.34 26.54
CA PRO A 250 12.03 6.41 26.04
C PRO A 250 12.91 7.63 25.76
N ILE A 251 12.82 8.15 24.54
CA ILE A 251 13.56 9.36 24.12
C ILE A 251 13.14 10.55 24.98
N VAL A 252 11.85 10.59 25.34
CA VAL A 252 11.22 11.66 26.11
C VAL A 252 10.66 11.05 27.38
N LYS A 253 11.12 11.52 28.55
CA LYS A 253 10.66 11.02 29.85
C LYS A 253 9.36 11.67 30.33
N ARG A 254 9.08 12.91 29.90
CA ARG A 254 7.83 13.66 30.21
C ARG A 254 7.42 14.49 29.00
N LEU A 255 6.16 14.36 28.61
CA LEU A 255 5.58 15.05 27.45
C LEU A 255 5.50 16.57 27.67
N ASP A 256 5.29 17.01 28.92
CA ASP A 256 5.09 18.41 29.31
C ASP A 256 6.31 19.32 29.07
N LYS A 257 7.49 18.75 28.80
CA LYS A 257 8.74 19.47 28.58
C LYS A 257 9.26 19.34 27.15
N LEU A 258 8.40 18.92 26.22
CA LEU A 258 8.77 18.84 24.82
C LEU A 258 8.70 20.20 24.15
N GLU A 259 9.88 20.70 23.79
CA GLU A 259 10.07 21.88 22.96
C GLU A 259 9.96 21.43 21.49
N ILE A 260 8.87 21.80 20.84
CA ILE A 260 8.63 21.49 19.43
C ILE A 260 9.20 22.64 18.61
N SER A 261 10.14 22.37 17.70
CA SER A 261 10.56 23.36 16.71
C SER A 261 9.45 23.48 15.66
N ALA A 262 8.69 24.58 15.69
CA ALA A 262 7.74 24.84 14.62
C ALA A 262 8.53 25.05 13.32
N GLY A 263 8.36 24.12 12.37
CA GLY A 263 8.73 24.38 10.99
C GLY A 263 7.99 25.62 10.51
N ASN A 264 8.70 26.53 9.85
CA ASN A 264 8.21 27.83 9.38
C ASN A 264 6.92 27.69 8.54
N ASN A 265 5.76 27.66 9.17
CA ASN A 265 4.47 27.80 8.52
C ASN A 265 3.73 28.93 9.24
N THR A 266 3.51 29.98 8.47
CA THR A 266 2.70 31.17 8.80
C THR A 266 1.38 30.78 9.43
N ASN A 267 1.18 31.15 10.69
CA ASN A 267 0.19 32.13 11.09
C ASN A 267 0.45 32.52 12.55
N GLU A 268 0.41 33.82 12.78
CA GLU A 268 0.61 34.47 14.07
C GLU A 268 -0.25 33.81 15.15
N GLN A 269 0.39 33.13 16.10
CA GLN A 269 0.05 33.11 17.53
C GLN A 269 0.93 32.08 18.28
N ILE A 270 1.91 32.59 19.03
CA ILE A 270 2.16 32.37 20.47
C ILE A 270 3.64 32.55 20.77
N THR A 271 3.84 33.38 21.78
CA THR A 271 5.02 34.12 22.18
C THR A 271 5.83 33.41 23.26
N SER A 272 7.07 33.05 22.96
CA SER A 272 8.25 33.26 23.83
C SER A 272 9.50 32.95 23.01
N HIS A 273 10.32 33.97 22.77
CA HIS A 273 11.57 33.85 22.02
C HIS A 273 12.71 33.40 22.92
N ASP A 274 13.40 32.32 22.53
CA ASP A 274 14.80 32.12 22.88
C ASP A 274 15.70 32.94 21.93
N PRO A 275 16.92 33.33 22.36
CA PRO A 275 17.84 34.16 21.55
C PRO A 275 18.29 33.50 20.23
N ASN A 276 17.92 32.24 19.97
CA ASN A 276 18.27 31.48 18.77
C ASN A 276 17.12 31.33 17.74
N GLY A 277 15.95 31.94 17.96
CA GLY A 277 14.91 32.04 16.92
C GLY A 277 14.06 30.78 16.67
N HIS A 278 13.99 29.85 17.63
CA HIS A 278 13.07 28.71 17.56
C HIS A 278 11.71 29.09 18.19
N TYR A 279 10.61 28.80 17.49
CA TYR A 279 9.26 28.89 18.04
C TYR A 279 9.04 27.73 19.01
N LEU A 280 8.65 28.04 20.24
CA LEU A 280 8.45 27.08 21.33
C LEU A 280 6.94 26.81 21.47
N ILE A 281 6.48 25.62 21.08
CA ILE A 281 5.09 25.19 21.32
C ILE A 281 5.11 24.05 22.35
N GLN A 282 4.36 24.20 23.44
CA GLN A 282 4.13 23.11 24.40
C GLN A 282 3.24 22.05 23.74
N ALA A 283 3.50 20.76 24.01
CA ALA A 283 2.78 19.66 23.37
C ALA A 283 1.24 19.71 23.52
N ASN A 284 0.74 20.37 24.57
CA ASN A 284 -0.69 20.55 24.82
C ASN A 284 -1.35 21.60 23.93
N ASP A 285 -0.58 22.54 23.39
CA ASP A 285 -1.07 23.63 22.55
C ASP A 285 -0.96 23.31 21.05
N TYR A 286 -0.38 22.17 20.71
CA TYR A 286 -0.20 21.75 19.32
C TYR A 286 -1.54 21.37 18.69
N GLN A 287 -1.96 22.16 17.70
CA GLN A 287 -3.08 21.82 16.83
C GLN A 287 -2.55 21.18 15.55
N PHE A 288 -3.15 20.06 15.15
CA PHE A 288 -2.86 19.45 13.85
C PHE A 288 -3.28 20.42 12.74
N LEU A 289 -2.46 20.49 11.69
CA LEU A 289 -2.81 21.23 10.48
C LEU A 289 -4.10 20.64 9.90
N ASP A 290 -5.12 21.48 9.73
CA ASP A 290 -6.34 21.08 9.06
C ASP A 290 -6.07 20.93 7.55
N MET A 291 -6.55 19.84 6.97
CA MET A 291 -6.38 19.50 5.55
C MET A 291 -7.58 19.91 4.69
N TYR A 292 -8.58 20.59 5.26
CA TYR A 292 -9.78 21.02 4.54
C TYR A 292 -9.45 21.74 3.21
N PRO A 293 -10.06 21.37 2.07
CA PRO A 293 -11.24 20.50 1.90
C PRO A 293 -10.93 19.00 1.70
N ILE A 294 -9.67 18.59 1.87
CA ILE A 294 -9.20 17.23 1.59
C ILE A 294 -9.38 16.35 2.83
N TYR A 295 -9.99 15.18 2.64
CA TYR A 295 -10.11 14.21 3.73
C TYR A 295 -8.77 13.53 4.03
N PRO A 296 -8.45 13.27 5.31
CA PRO A 296 -7.25 12.55 5.73
C PRO A 296 -7.04 11.18 5.08
N THR A 297 -8.13 10.51 4.71
CA THR A 297 -8.14 9.16 4.15
C THR A 297 -8.12 9.14 2.61
N ILE A 298 -7.95 10.30 1.97
CA ILE A 298 -7.72 10.38 0.53
C ILE A 298 -6.46 9.55 0.16
N ASP A 299 -6.56 8.74 -0.90
CA ASP A 299 -5.55 7.77 -1.35
C ASP A 299 -5.45 6.44 -0.58
N LEU A 300 -6.21 6.25 0.49
CA LEU A 300 -6.36 4.93 1.12
C LEU A 300 -7.40 4.10 0.37
N SER A 301 -7.13 2.81 0.18
CA SER A 301 -8.08 1.91 -0.49
C SER A 301 -9.16 1.46 0.48
N LEU A 302 -10.43 1.73 0.15
CA LEU A 302 -11.57 1.32 0.96
C LEU A 302 -11.93 -0.15 0.68
N GLU A 303 -11.80 -0.99 1.71
CA GLU A 303 -12.12 -2.42 1.65
C GLU A 303 -13.19 -2.77 2.70
N GLN A 304 -13.99 -3.80 2.40
CA GLN A 304 -14.98 -4.38 3.34
C GLN A 304 -14.67 -5.86 3.62
N LEU A 305 -13.66 -6.39 2.92
CA LEU A 305 -13.13 -7.72 3.11
C LEU A 305 -11.81 -7.53 3.85
N TYR A 306 -11.81 -7.72 5.15
CA TYR A 306 -10.61 -7.61 5.95
C TYR A 306 -10.71 -8.57 7.13
N GLN A 307 -9.57 -8.84 7.76
CA GLN A 307 -9.52 -9.64 8.97
C GLN A 307 -9.10 -8.72 10.11
N ASP A 308 -9.95 -8.58 11.11
CA ASP A 308 -9.61 -7.92 12.35
C ASP A 308 -8.53 -8.74 13.07
N GLY A 309 -7.33 -8.17 13.18
CA GLY A 309 -6.20 -8.84 13.79
C GLY A 309 -4.92 -8.04 13.70
N ASP A 310 -4.23 -7.93 14.85
CA ASP A 310 -2.87 -7.42 14.90
C ASP A 310 -1.89 -8.57 14.66
N GLU A 311 -1.20 -8.54 13.53
CA GLU A 311 -0.10 -9.45 13.23
C GLU A 311 1.23 -8.72 13.42
N GLN A 312 1.92 -9.03 14.51
CA GLN A 312 3.25 -8.50 14.79
C GLN A 312 4.36 -9.18 13.95
N GLY A 313 4.00 -10.20 13.15
CA GLY A 313 4.94 -11.01 12.36
C GLY A 313 5.57 -12.18 13.13
N TRP A 314 5.27 -12.33 14.41
CA TRP A 314 5.80 -13.37 15.30
C TRP A 314 4.66 -14.14 15.95
N LYS A 315 4.84 -15.45 16.13
CA LYS A 315 3.96 -16.23 16.99
C LYS A 315 4.44 -16.09 18.42
N GLN A 316 3.52 -15.82 19.34
CA GLN A 316 3.83 -15.89 20.76
C GLN A 316 4.34 -17.30 21.07
N ARG A 317 5.46 -17.39 21.78
CA ARG A 317 5.96 -18.67 22.29
C ARG A 317 4.90 -19.17 23.26
N LYS A 318 4.30 -20.34 23.00
CA LYS A 318 3.42 -20.98 23.98
C LYS A 318 4.20 -21.08 25.28
N SER A 319 3.71 -20.43 26.33
CA SER A 319 4.23 -20.67 27.67
C SER A 319 4.00 -22.13 27.96
N ASN A 320 5.09 -22.89 28.15
CA ASN A 320 4.97 -24.23 28.71
C ASN A 320 4.54 -24.01 30.17
N GLU A 321 3.24 -24.19 30.43
CA GLU A 321 2.74 -24.48 31.77
C GLU A 321 3.17 -25.88 32.21
#